data_AF-A0A1W2EDI0-F1
#
_entry.id   AF-A0A1W2EDI0-F1
#
_cell.length_a   1.000
_cell.length_b   1.000
_cell.length_c   1.000
_cell.angle_alpha   90.00
_cell.angle_beta   90.00
_cell.angle_gamma   90.00
#
_symmetry.space_group_name_H-M   'P 1'
#
loop_
_entity.id
_entity.type
_entity.pdbx_description
1 polymer ?
#
loop_
_entity_poly.entity_id
_entity_poly.type
_entity_poly.pdbx_seq_one_letter_code
_entity_poly.pdbx_strand_id
1 'polypeptide(L)' 'MSVREIIKSQIIAGLANATFPIATPGDLLNAFPNGADTTCKAGDLEVTAGQAGKLLSADDFPFTSSEHVAETIVTKAGL' A
#
# COMPACT_ATOMS: atom_id res chain seq x y z
N MET A 1 -11.53 -10.43 -13.23
CA MET A 1 -11.10 -9.63 -12.07
C MET A 1 -9.64 -9.32 -12.26
N SER A 2 -9.26 -8.05 -12.29
CA SER A 2 -7.87 -7.65 -12.56
C SER A 2 -7.01 -7.81 -11.31
N VAL A 3 -5.77 -8.23 -11.48
CA VAL A 3 -4.76 -8.37 -10.42
C VAL A 3 -4.69 -7.09 -9.56
N ARG A 4 -4.76 -5.92 -10.21
CA ARG A 4 -4.79 -4.62 -9.55
C ARG A 4 -5.93 -4.45 -8.53
N GLU A 5 -7.13 -4.94 -8.84
CA GLU A 5 -8.32 -4.75 -7.99
C GLU A 5 -8.21 -5.63 -6.75
N ILE A 6 -7.64 -6.84 -6.90
CA ILE A 6 -7.41 -7.77 -5.80
C ILE A 6 -6.37 -7.21 -4.84
N ILE A 7 -5.25 -6.71 -5.37
CA ILE A 7 -4.20 -6.05 -4.57
C ILE A 7 -4.77 -4.82 -3.88
N LYS A 8 -5.49 -3.97 -4.64
CA LYS A 8 -6.10 -2.75 -4.11
C LYS A 8 -7.05 -3.06 -2.95
N SER A 9 -7.93 -4.05 -3.11
CA SER A 9 -8.89 -4.43 -2.08
C SER A 9 -8.22 -5.02 -0.83
N GLN A 10 -7.16 -5.84 -0.99
CA GLN A 10 -6.37 -6.33 0.16
C GLN A 10 -5.64 -5.21 0.91
N ILE A 11 -5.04 -4.26 0.18
CA ILE A 11 -4.36 -3.11 0.77
C ILE A 11 -5.37 -2.26 1.55
N ILE A 12 -6.54 -1.96 0.96
CA ILE A 12 -7.61 -1.20 1.62
C ILE A 12 -8.10 -1.93 2.87
N ALA A 13 -8.29 -3.25 2.80
CA ALA A 13 -8.67 -4.05 3.96
C ALA A 13 -7.60 -4.05 5.07
N GLY A 14 -6.31 -4.09 4.70
CA GLY A 14 -5.19 -3.99 5.63
C GLY A 14 -5.05 -2.61 6.27
N LEU A 15 -5.27 -1.54 5.49
CA LEU A 15 -5.27 -0.15 5.94
C LEU A 15 -6.64 0.31 6.47
N ALA A 16 -7.64 -0.57 6.60
CA ALA A 16 -8.97 -0.18 7.10
C ALA A 16 -8.94 0.29 8.57
N ASN A 17 -7.92 -0.13 9.33
CA ASN A 17 -7.66 0.33 10.70
C ASN A 17 -6.58 1.43 10.77
N ALA A 18 -6.11 1.91 9.63
CA ALA A 18 -5.12 2.97 9.57
C ALA A 18 -5.74 4.33 9.89
N THR A 19 -4.97 5.18 10.55
CA THR A 19 -5.41 6.55 10.83
C THR A 19 -5.00 7.44 9.65
N PHE A 20 -5.97 7.83 8.82
CA PHE A 20 -5.75 8.80 7.75
C PHE A 20 -5.88 10.24 8.29
N PRO A 21 -5.09 11.20 7.82
CA PRO A 21 -4.10 11.08 6.74
C PRO A 21 -2.76 10.50 7.20
N ILE A 22 -2.22 9.57 6.42
CA ILE A 22 -0.87 9.05 6.64
C ILE A 22 0.08 10.13 6.13
N ALA A 23 0.81 10.79 7.03
CA ALA A 23 1.74 11.88 6.69
C ALA A 23 3.21 11.42 6.59
N THR A 24 3.53 10.21 7.05
CA THR A 24 4.89 9.69 7.01
C THR A 24 4.94 8.22 6.60
N PRO A 25 6.05 7.78 5.98
CA PRO A 25 6.25 6.36 5.67
C PRO A 25 6.24 5.47 6.93
N GLY A 26 6.63 6.00 8.10
CA GLY A 26 6.55 5.27 9.36
C GLY A 26 5.11 5.00 9.81
N ASP A 27 4.22 5.97 9.60
CA ASP A 27 2.79 5.83 9.93
C ASP A 27 2.10 4.86 8.96
N LEU A 28 2.53 4.85 7.69
CA LEU A 28 2.11 3.86 6.70
C LEU A 28 2.53 2.44 7.12
N LEU A 29 3.77 2.28 7.59
CA LEU A 29 4.28 1.02 8.12
C LEU A 29 3.52 0.56 9.37
N ASN A 30 3.18 1.47 10.28
CA ASN A 30 2.42 1.14 11.48
C ASN A 30 0.95 0.78 11.17
N ALA A 31 0.40 1.37 10.12
CA ALA A 31 -0.95 1.09 9.67
C ALA A 31 -1.13 -0.34 9.14
N PHE A 32 -0.06 -0.97 8.65
CA PHE A 32 -0.10 -2.34 8.19
C PHE A 32 0.17 -3.33 9.33
N PRO A 33 -0.63 -4.40 9.48
CA PRO A 33 -0.44 -5.39 10.55
C PRO A 33 0.91 -6.12 10.48
N ASN A 34 1.51 -6.24 9.28
CA ASN A 34 2.86 -6.79 9.10
C ASN A 34 3.89 -5.72 8.69
N GLY A 35 3.54 -4.44 8.74
CA GLY A 35 4.42 -3.34 8.33
C GLY A 35 5.03 -3.53 6.93
N ALA A 36 6.36 -3.36 6.83
CA ALA A 36 7.11 -3.53 5.58
C ALA A 36 7.01 -4.95 4.98
N ASP A 37 6.73 -5.95 5.81
CA ASP A 37 6.59 -7.35 5.40
C ASP A 37 5.15 -7.70 4.97
N THR A 38 4.25 -6.72 4.86
CA THR A 38 2.93 -6.98 4.30
C THR A 38 3.06 -7.32 2.82
N THR A 39 2.97 -8.59 2.50
CA THR A 39 2.99 -9.08 1.12
C THR A 39 1.56 -9.12 0.56
N CYS A 40 1.28 -8.24 -0.39
CA CYS A 40 0.06 -8.29 -1.18
C CYS A 40 0.31 -9.15 -2.42
N LYS A 41 -0.31 -10.33 -2.43
CA LYS A 41 -0.25 -11.27 -3.54
C LYS A 41 -1.55 -11.27 -4.32
N ALA A 42 -1.47 -11.15 -5.64
CA ALA A 42 -2.58 -11.44 -6.53
C ALA A 42 -2.10 -12.22 -7.75
N GLY A 43 -2.58 -13.46 -7.89
CA GLY A 43 -2.12 -14.38 -8.92
C GLY A 43 -0.61 -14.60 -8.83
N ASP A 44 0.09 -14.30 -9.91
CA ASP A 44 1.54 -14.45 -10.07
C ASP A 44 2.36 -13.22 -9.61
N LEU A 45 1.70 -12.15 -9.15
CA LEU A 45 2.36 -10.93 -8.71
C LEU A 45 2.34 -10.81 -7.18
N GLU A 46 3.54 -10.66 -6.62
CA GLU A 46 3.78 -10.35 -5.21
C GLU A 46 4.40 -8.96 -5.10
N VAL A 47 3.74 -8.10 -4.32
CA VAL A 47 4.24 -6.77 -3.98
C VAL A 47 4.27 -6.66 -2.47
N THR A 48 5.42 -6.30 -1.92
CA THR A 48 5.55 -6.03 -0.49
C THR A 48 5.29 -4.56 -0.21
N ALA A 49 4.56 -4.27 0.88
CA ALA A 49 4.29 -2.92 1.35
C ALA A 49 5.59 -2.15 1.65
N GLY A 50 6.66 -2.85 2.08
CA GLY A 50 7.98 -2.25 2.28
C GLY A 50 8.67 -1.85 0.97
N GLN A 51 8.57 -2.64 -0.10
CA GLN A 51 9.10 -2.23 -1.41
C GLN A 51 8.29 -1.07 -1.97
N ALA A 52 6.97 -1.13 -1.83
CA ALA A 52 6.10 -0.08 -2.34
C ALA A 52 6.28 1.23 -1.54
N GLY A 53 6.40 1.15 -0.21
CA GLY A 53 6.72 2.27 0.67
C GLY A 53 8.11 2.87 0.46
N LYS A 54 9.09 2.08 -0.05
CA LYS A 54 10.41 2.59 -0.48
C LYS A 54 10.40 3.19 -1.89
N LEU A 55 9.52 2.71 -2.77
CA LEU A 55 9.27 3.28 -4.10
C LEU A 55 8.49 4.60 -4.02
N LEU A 56 7.73 4.77 -2.94
CA LEU A 56 7.05 5.99 -2.53
C LEU A 56 8.06 6.92 -1.84
N SER A 57 8.19 8.17 -2.33
CA SER A 57 9.02 9.17 -1.65
C SER A 57 8.22 9.86 -0.55
N ALA A 58 8.92 10.44 0.43
CA ALA A 58 8.30 11.27 1.46
C ALA A 58 7.54 12.48 0.86
N ASP A 59 7.87 12.89 -0.37
CA ASP A 59 7.16 13.90 -1.16
C ASP A 59 5.77 13.47 -1.66
N ASP A 60 5.47 12.17 -1.75
CA ASP A 60 4.13 11.67 -2.08
C ASP A 60 3.17 11.72 -0.88
N PHE A 61 3.69 11.99 0.32
CA PHE A 61 2.88 12.18 1.52
C PHE A 61 2.36 13.63 1.59
N PRO A 62 1.16 13.86 2.15
CA PRO A 62 0.32 12.91 2.86
C PRO A 62 -0.63 12.11 1.94
N PHE A 63 -0.76 10.81 2.24
CA PHE A 63 -1.84 10.01 1.66
C PHE A 63 -3.14 10.28 2.42
N THR A 64 -4.14 10.74 1.68
CA THR A 64 -5.46 11.09 2.20
C THR A 64 -6.43 9.91 2.25
N SER A 65 -6.12 8.80 1.57
CA SER A 65 -6.99 7.62 1.52
C SER A 65 -6.21 6.33 1.25
N SER A 66 -6.73 5.22 1.77
CA SER A 66 -6.22 3.86 1.56
C SER A 66 -6.26 3.47 0.08
N GLU A 67 -7.26 3.94 -0.66
CA GLU A 67 -7.31 3.78 -2.12
C GLU A 67 -6.12 4.43 -2.83
N HIS A 68 -5.72 5.63 -2.40
CA HIS A 68 -4.63 6.37 -3.04
C HIS A 68 -3.29 5.66 -2.80
N VAL A 69 -3.05 5.22 -1.56
CA VAL A 69 -1.91 4.35 -1.22
C VAL A 69 -1.91 3.10 -2.09
N ALA A 70 -3.04 2.39 -2.11
CA ALA A 70 -3.16 1.16 -2.86
C ALA A 70 -2.87 1.38 -4.34
N GLU A 71 -3.47 2.40 -4.96
CA GLU A 71 -3.27 2.71 -6.37
C GLU A 71 -1.82 3.05 -6.70
N THR A 72 -1.18 3.91 -5.91
CA THR A 72 0.23 4.26 -6.12
C THR A 72 1.15 3.04 -5.97
N ILE A 73 0.85 2.14 -5.04
CA ILE A 73 1.58 0.88 -4.87
C ILE A 73 1.46 -0.01 -6.11
N VAL A 74 0.25 -0.21 -6.65
CA VAL A 74 0.06 -1.04 -7.85
C VAL A 74 0.74 -0.41 -9.07
N THR A 75 0.61 0.91 -9.25
CA THR A 75 1.24 1.64 -10.35
C THR A 75 2.77 1.59 -10.26
N LYS A 76 3.37 1.78 -9.08
CA LYS A 76 4.82 1.71 -8.87
C LYS A 76 5.36 0.28 -8.99
N ALA A 77 4.54 -0.72 -8.70
CA ALA A 77 4.87 -2.13 -8.90
C ALA A 77 4.80 -2.56 -10.38
N GLY A 78 4.36 -1.69 -11.30
CA GLY A 78 4.34 -1.96 -12.74
C GLY A 78 3.13 -2.76 -13.22
N LEU A 79 1.99 -2.58 -12.55
CA LEU A 79 0.70 -3.26 -12.83
C LEU A 79 -0.34 -2.34 -13.47
#